data_AF-A0A842M831-F1
#
_entry.id   AF-A0A842M831-F1
#
_cell.length_a   1.000
_cell.length_b   1.000
_cell.length_c   1.000
_cell.angle_alpha   90.00
_cell.angle_beta   90.00
_cell.angle_gamma   90.00
#
_symmetry.space_group_name_H-M   'P 1'
#
loop_
_entity.id
_entity.type
_entity.pdbx_description
1 polymer ?
#
loop_
_entity_poly.entity_id
_entity_poly.type
_entity_poly.pdbx_seq_one_letter_code
_entity_poly.pdbx_strand_id
1 'polypeptide(L)'
;MFLIVYDINAKRDPHGIRIRLVRALRRAGALQIQRSVWITESITTDLSRIVDEFRRAGGKVKLSEWLPRSLGEVSSAEGQMRKLILAVNGAEPLIEKWHVKLGKIFEGIGYTVEVKPVSWSAMVEYSKLTGERSDCLSMEKSTSRLLDEIVLDDLDALVILNSGRTSQSGIIYVAQTLFNTKVLKNMTSLPVIQVESLGKPDSAVVVWNDSGRRLAEEMRELPMPVVTPSTEFRKVTVNGTREIRQIQYAEVGDLIIVNGKKVGECLSDKVYVVAEGGSIVDIMGGRLFRIGRRLKLGSLREAIIKTVPKDAKRQKDRSAE
;
A
#
# COMPACT_ATOMS: atom_id res chain seq x y z
N MET A 1 13.17 12.28 3.40
CA MET A 1 12.23 12.18 4.55
C MET A 1 12.96 12.54 5.84
N PHE A 2 12.25 12.78 6.95
CA PHE A 2 12.88 13.19 8.21
C PHE A 2 12.60 12.20 9.34
N LEU A 3 13.66 11.76 10.00
CA LEU A 3 13.59 11.04 11.27
C LEU A 3 13.59 12.06 12.41
N ILE A 4 12.61 11.94 13.29
CA ILE A 4 12.43 12.76 14.48
C ILE A 4 12.54 11.84 15.69
N VAL A 5 13.58 12.06 16.49
CA VAL A 5 13.77 11.41 17.78
C VAL A 5 13.63 12.48 18.86
N TYR A 6 12.71 12.27 19.79
CA TYR A 6 12.52 13.21 20.90
C TYR A 6 12.65 12.52 22.26
N ASP A 7 12.98 13.30 23.27
CA ASP A 7 12.93 12.88 24.67
C ASP A 7 12.61 14.07 25.56
N ILE A 8 11.78 13.86 26.57
CA ILE A 8 11.49 14.84 27.61
C ILE A 8 11.22 14.10 28.91
N ASN A 9 11.82 14.58 29.99
CA ASN A 9 11.61 14.01 31.30
C ASN A 9 10.12 14.11 31.67
N ALA A 10 9.48 12.98 31.98
CA ALA A 10 8.04 12.91 32.28
C ALA A 10 7.63 13.82 33.45
N LYS A 11 8.54 14.13 34.38
CA LYS A 11 8.30 15.08 35.48
C LYS A 11 8.35 16.56 35.06
N ARG A 12 8.76 16.85 33.82
CA ARG A 12 8.99 18.18 33.27
C ARG A 12 8.22 18.41 31.96
N ASP A 13 7.09 17.74 31.71
CA ASP A 13 6.26 17.95 30.50
C ASP A 13 5.29 19.13 30.73
N PRO A 14 5.70 20.39 30.52
CA PRO A 14 4.92 21.54 30.93
C PRO A 14 3.75 21.67 29.97
N HIS A 15 2.54 21.78 30.50
CA HIS A 15 1.32 21.94 29.69
C HIS A 15 1.10 20.81 28.65
N GLY A 16 1.68 19.62 28.85
CA GLY A 16 1.55 18.50 27.94
C GLY A 16 2.16 18.73 26.56
N ILE A 17 3.30 19.44 26.48
CA ILE A 17 4.01 19.71 25.22
C ILE A 17 4.34 18.43 24.45
N ARG A 18 4.62 17.31 25.14
CA ARG A 18 4.77 16.00 24.50
C ARG A 18 3.52 15.56 23.76
N ILE A 19 2.35 15.69 24.40
CA ILE A 19 1.08 15.33 23.78
C ILE A 19 0.82 16.21 22.56
N ARG A 20 1.14 17.51 22.65
CA ARG A 20 1.03 18.45 21.53
C ARG A 20 1.95 18.07 20.37
N LEU A 21 3.21 17.71 20.63
CA LEU A 21 4.14 17.22 19.62
C LEU A 21 3.63 15.95 18.94
N VAL A 22 3.18 14.96 19.73
CA VAL A 22 2.60 13.71 19.18
C VAL A 22 1.37 14.00 18.32
N ARG A 23 0.49 14.91 18.75
CA ARG A 23 -0.68 15.33 17.96
C ARG A 23 -0.25 16.03 16.67
N ALA A 24 0.75 16.91 16.72
CA ALA A 24 1.28 17.58 15.54
C ALA A 24 1.90 16.59 14.55
N LEU A 25 2.69 15.63 15.02
CA LEU A 25 3.24 14.54 14.22
C LEU A 25 2.13 13.70 13.57
N ARG A 26 1.09 13.32 14.33
CA ARG A 26 -0.07 12.61 13.78
C ARG A 26 -0.81 13.42 12.73
N ARG A 27 -1.02 14.73 12.94
CA ARG A 27 -1.64 15.64 11.96
C ARG A 27 -0.79 15.80 10.71
N ALA A 28 0.53 15.85 10.85
CA ALA A 28 1.49 15.84 9.74
C ALA A 28 1.57 14.48 9.04
N GLY A 29 0.79 13.49 9.49
CA GLY A 29 0.78 12.15 8.92
C GLY A 29 2.02 11.33 9.26
N ALA A 30 2.86 11.74 10.21
CA ALA A 30 4.07 11.03 10.58
C ALA A 30 3.81 9.59 11.03
N LEU A 31 4.73 8.70 10.68
CA LEU A 31 4.75 7.29 11.05
C LEU A 31 5.54 7.11 12.35
N GLN A 32 4.88 6.60 13.39
CA GLN A 32 5.54 6.27 14.66
C GLN A 32 6.22 4.89 14.57
N ILE A 33 7.56 4.86 14.65
CA ILE A 33 8.33 3.59 14.71
C ILE A 33 8.41 3.08 16.15
N GLN A 34 8.70 3.99 17.08
CA GLN A 34 8.75 3.73 18.52
C GLN A 34 8.13 4.90 19.29
N ARG A 35 7.96 4.79 20.61
CA ARG A 35 7.30 5.81 21.45
C ARG A 35 7.75 7.24 21.11
N SER A 36 9.06 7.45 20.97
CA SER A 36 9.62 8.77 20.70
C SER A 36 10.38 8.88 19.38
N VAL A 37 10.16 7.93 18.46
CA VAL A 37 10.83 7.88 17.15
C VAL A 37 9.77 7.90 16.06
N TRP A 38 9.85 8.91 15.20
CA TRP A 38 8.86 9.18 14.17
C TRP A 38 9.53 9.48 12.84
N ILE A 39 8.93 9.04 11.74
CA ILE A 39 9.30 9.42 10.38
C ILE A 39 8.22 10.34 9.83
N THR A 40 8.60 11.43 9.20
CA THR A 40 7.67 12.32 8.49
C THR A 40 8.22 12.69 7.12
N GLU A 41 7.34 12.87 6.15
CA GLU A 41 7.70 13.23 4.78
C GLU A 41 8.26 14.65 4.70
N SER A 42 7.68 15.56 5.49
CA SER A 42 8.04 16.97 5.53
C SER A 42 7.89 17.55 6.94
N ILE A 43 8.60 18.67 7.18
CA ILE A 43 8.47 19.47 8.39
C ILE A 43 7.58 20.65 8.08
N THR A 44 6.33 20.60 8.57
CA THR A 44 5.38 21.70 8.41
C THR A 44 5.72 22.86 9.35
N THR A 45 5.24 24.07 9.06
CA THR A 45 5.44 25.25 9.92
C THR A 45 4.90 25.02 11.33
N ASP A 46 3.73 24.38 11.48
CA ASP A 46 3.17 24.03 12.80
C ASP A 46 4.07 23.02 13.55
N LEU A 47 4.57 22.00 12.85
CA LEU A 47 5.48 21.02 13.46
C LEU A 47 6.80 21.68 13.89
N SER A 48 7.39 22.54 13.05
CA SER A 48 8.61 23.28 13.39
C SER A 48 8.41 24.13 14.65
N ARG A 49 7.30 24.89 14.72
CA ARG A 49 6.97 25.71 15.89
C ARG A 49 6.84 24.88 17.15
N ILE A 50 6.15 23.73 17.08
CA ILE A 50 5.96 22.84 18.24
C ILE A 50 7.28 22.18 18.65
N VAL A 51 8.15 21.83 17.70
CA VAL A 51 9.50 21.33 18.00
C VAL A 51 10.34 22.38 18.72
N ASP A 52 10.26 23.65 18.33
CA ASP A 52 10.98 24.73 19.01
C ASP A 52 10.42 25.00 20.41
N GLU A 53 9.10 24.98 20.59
CA GLU A 53 8.48 25.05 21.91
C GLU A 53 8.92 23.87 22.80
N PHE A 54 8.98 22.66 22.23
CA PHE A 54 9.44 21.46 22.94
C PHE A 54 10.90 21.58 23.38
N ARG A 55 11.78 22.16 22.55
CA ARG A 55 13.17 22.46 22.91
C ARG A 55 13.27 23.48 24.04
N ARG A 56 12.47 24.57 23.98
CA ARG A 56 12.44 25.60 25.05
C ARG A 56 11.93 25.05 26.38
N ALA A 57 11.02 24.07 26.34
CA ALA A 57 10.55 23.34 27.52
C ALA A 57 11.62 22.39 28.13
N GLY A 58 12.83 22.34 27.57
CA GLY A 58 13.92 21.46 28.02
C GLY A 58 13.86 20.05 27.43
N GLY A 59 12.97 19.81 26.47
CA GLY A 59 12.94 18.58 25.69
C GLY A 59 14.09 18.53 24.68
N LYS A 60 14.63 17.33 24.43
CA LYS A 60 15.63 17.09 23.39
C LYS A 60 14.93 16.60 22.13
N VAL A 61 15.24 17.19 20.98
CA VAL A 61 14.72 16.74 19.67
C VAL A 61 15.87 16.70 18.67
N LYS A 62 16.15 15.51 18.15
CA LYS A 62 17.03 15.29 17.01
C LYS A 62 16.17 15.15 15.76
N LEU A 63 16.50 15.94 14.75
CA LEU A 63 15.89 15.90 13.44
C LEU A 63 17.01 15.63 12.44
N SER A 64 16.88 14.54 11.69
CA SER A 64 17.84 14.18 10.65
C SER A 64 17.10 13.79 9.39
N GLU A 65 17.72 14.07 8.25
CA GLU A 65 17.30 13.41 7.02
C GLU A 65 17.46 11.90 7.20
N TRP A 66 16.45 11.15 6.76
CA TRP A 66 16.46 9.71 6.78
C TRP A 66 16.48 9.18 5.35
N LEU A 67 17.55 8.46 5.05
CA LEU A 67 17.75 7.70 3.83
C LEU A 67 17.83 6.22 4.25
N PRO A 68 16.78 5.43 4.03
CA PRO A 68 16.84 4.01 4.30
C PRO A 68 17.91 3.37 3.41
N ARG A 69 18.77 2.56 4.02
CA ARG A 69 19.74 1.69 3.36
C ARG A 69 19.55 0.29 3.90
N SER A 70 19.59 -0.71 3.03
CA SER A 70 19.56 -2.10 3.48
C SER A 70 20.88 -2.46 4.16
N LEU A 71 20.87 -3.48 5.01
CA LEU A 71 22.10 -4.00 5.57
C LEU A 71 23.05 -4.50 4.47
N GLY A 72 22.52 -5.04 3.36
CA GLY A 72 23.29 -5.44 2.20
C GLY A 72 24.03 -4.27 1.52
N GLU A 73 23.47 -3.06 1.51
CA GLU A 73 24.15 -1.86 0.99
C GLU A 73 25.31 -1.39 1.88
N VAL A 74 25.22 -1.65 3.20
CA VAL A 74 26.19 -1.18 4.19
C VAL A 74 27.26 -2.24 4.49
N SER A 75 26.86 -3.51 4.46
CA SER A 75 27.72 -4.66 4.71
C SER A 75 28.41 -5.05 3.41
N SER A 76 29.72 -4.81 3.31
CA SER A 76 30.56 -5.26 2.19
C SER A 76 30.82 -6.78 2.17
N ALA A 77 30.01 -7.56 2.90
CA ALA A 77 30.23 -8.99 3.07
C ALA A 77 29.81 -9.75 1.80
N GLU A 78 30.79 -10.11 0.98
CA GLU A 78 30.62 -11.10 -0.09
C GLU A 78 30.00 -12.38 0.49
N GLY A 79 28.83 -12.77 -0.03
CA GLY A 79 28.14 -14.01 0.33
C GLY A 79 26.91 -13.88 1.24
N GLN A 80 26.53 -12.67 1.69
CA GLN A 80 25.26 -12.50 2.40
C GLN A 80 24.09 -12.53 1.40
N MET A 81 23.16 -13.47 1.57
CA MET A 81 21.95 -13.52 0.74
C MET A 81 21.13 -12.24 0.94
N ARG A 82 20.72 -11.63 -0.18
CA ARG A 82 19.87 -10.44 -0.19
C ARG A 82 18.50 -10.80 0.37
N LYS A 83 17.90 -9.97 1.20
CA LYS A 83 16.57 -10.24 1.76
C LYS A 83 15.48 -9.65 0.87
N LEU A 84 14.53 -10.47 0.45
CA LEU A 84 13.37 -10.07 -0.34
C LEU A 84 12.09 -10.30 0.47
N ILE A 85 11.23 -9.29 0.53
CA ILE A 85 9.88 -9.47 1.07
C ILE A 85 8.89 -9.63 -0.08
N LEU A 86 8.19 -10.77 -0.07
CA LEU A 86 7.11 -11.07 -0.98
C LEU A 86 5.78 -10.68 -0.32
N ALA A 87 5.32 -9.46 -0.62
CA ALA A 87 4.07 -8.90 -0.15
C ALA A 87 2.88 -9.46 -0.95
N VAL A 88 2.14 -10.39 -0.36
CA VAL A 88 1.03 -11.07 -1.04
C VAL A 88 -0.29 -10.33 -0.83
N ASN A 89 -0.87 -9.86 -1.94
CA ASN A 89 -2.14 -9.16 -1.97
C ASN A 89 -3.22 -10.05 -2.62
N GLY A 90 -4.34 -10.24 -1.91
CA GLY A 90 -5.39 -11.18 -2.30
C GLY A 90 -5.14 -12.61 -1.82
N ALA A 91 -6.20 -13.41 -1.75
CA ALA A 91 -6.11 -14.83 -1.36
C ALA A 91 -5.64 -15.73 -2.52
N GLU A 92 -5.95 -15.37 -3.76
CA GLU A 92 -5.69 -16.22 -4.94
C GLU A 92 -4.21 -16.61 -5.09
N PRO A 93 -3.21 -15.70 -4.95
CA PRO A 93 -1.81 -16.11 -5.05
C PRO A 93 -1.33 -17.07 -3.95
N LEU A 94 -2.07 -17.14 -2.83
CA LEU A 94 -1.83 -18.11 -1.77
C LEU A 94 -2.47 -19.46 -2.09
N ILE A 95 -3.74 -19.46 -2.51
CA ILE A 95 -4.49 -20.67 -2.91
C ILE A 95 -3.76 -21.40 -4.04
N GLU A 96 -3.36 -20.67 -5.07
CA GLU A 96 -2.66 -21.22 -6.25
C GLU A 96 -1.17 -21.47 -6.02
N LYS A 97 -0.66 -21.22 -4.80
CA LYS A 97 0.75 -21.40 -4.43
C LYS A 97 1.76 -20.63 -5.30
N TRP A 98 1.31 -19.55 -5.95
CA TRP A 98 2.19 -18.69 -6.74
C TRP A 98 3.31 -18.06 -5.90
N HIS A 99 3.04 -17.75 -4.64
CA HIS A 99 4.06 -17.27 -3.70
C HIS A 99 5.22 -18.27 -3.51
N VAL A 100 4.94 -19.58 -3.49
CA VAL A 100 5.98 -20.62 -3.37
C VAL A 100 6.82 -20.70 -4.64
N LYS A 101 6.16 -20.71 -5.81
CA LYS A 101 6.85 -20.76 -7.10
C LYS A 101 7.76 -19.56 -7.27
N LEU A 102 7.24 -18.37 -6.98
CA LEU A 102 7.98 -17.13 -7.10
C LEU A 102 9.12 -17.04 -6.06
N GLY A 103 8.88 -17.52 -4.84
CA GLY A 103 9.91 -17.63 -3.81
C GLY A 103 11.11 -18.44 -4.28
N LYS A 104 10.89 -19.64 -4.85
CA LYS A 104 11.97 -20.48 -5.38
C LYS A 104 12.78 -19.81 -6.50
N ILE A 105 12.12 -19.02 -7.35
CA ILE A 105 12.80 -18.27 -8.41
C ILE A 105 13.73 -17.22 -7.79
N PHE A 106 13.25 -16.46 -6.81
CA PHE A 106 14.06 -15.46 -6.11
C PHE A 106 15.20 -16.08 -5.28
N GLU A 107 14.94 -17.22 -4.64
CA GLU A 107 15.98 -18.02 -3.98
C GLU A 107 17.07 -18.48 -4.95
N GLY A 108 16.68 -18.91 -6.16
CA GLY A 108 17.61 -19.28 -7.23
C GLY A 108 18.53 -18.15 -7.70
N ILE A 109 18.09 -16.89 -7.58
CA ILE A 109 18.89 -15.70 -7.93
C ILE A 109 19.51 -15.00 -6.69
N GLY A 110 19.60 -15.72 -5.57
CA GLY A 110 20.38 -15.33 -4.40
C GLY A 110 19.65 -14.47 -3.37
N TYR A 111 18.32 -14.55 -3.30
CA TYR A 111 17.55 -13.92 -2.23
C TYR A 111 17.08 -14.91 -1.16
N THR A 112 17.06 -14.48 0.10
CA THR A 112 16.21 -15.10 1.12
C THR A 112 14.83 -14.46 1.06
N VAL A 113 13.78 -15.26 0.87
CA VAL A 113 12.41 -14.76 0.65
C VAL A 113 11.56 -14.90 1.91
N GLU A 114 11.01 -13.78 2.38
CA GLU A 114 10.02 -13.74 3.45
C GLU A 114 8.64 -13.38 2.88
N VAL A 115 7.63 -14.23 3.11
CA VAL A 115 6.26 -14.01 2.61
C VAL A 115 5.45 -13.23 3.63
N LYS A 116 4.87 -12.09 3.24
CA LYS A 116 4.01 -11.28 4.11
C LYS A 116 2.65 -11.00 3.47
N PRO A 117 1.52 -11.47 4.03
CA PRO A 117 0.20 -11.11 3.53
C PRO A 117 -0.13 -9.63 3.85
N VAL A 118 -0.57 -8.85 2.85
CA VAL A 118 -0.83 -7.40 2.98
C VAL A 118 -2.29 -6.99 2.79
N SER A 119 -3.19 -7.96 2.77
CA SER A 119 -4.64 -7.72 2.66
C SER A 119 -5.40 -8.69 3.55
N TRP A 120 -6.62 -8.31 3.94
CA TRP A 120 -7.47 -9.15 4.78
C TRP A 120 -7.63 -10.57 4.22
N SER A 121 -7.94 -10.69 2.92
CA SER A 121 -8.11 -12.00 2.28
C SER A 121 -6.82 -12.80 2.22
N ALA A 122 -5.68 -12.15 1.99
CA ALA A 122 -4.38 -12.80 2.05
C ALA A 122 -4.05 -13.29 3.47
N MET A 123 -4.28 -12.46 4.49
CA MET A 123 -4.00 -12.80 5.89
C MET A 123 -4.82 -14.01 6.36
N VAL A 124 -6.12 -13.99 6.07
CA VAL A 124 -7.02 -15.11 6.39
C VAL A 124 -6.55 -16.40 5.74
N GLU A 125 -6.16 -16.35 4.47
CA GLU A 125 -5.72 -17.55 3.75
C GLU A 125 -4.34 -18.02 4.22
N TYR A 126 -3.41 -17.09 4.43
CA TYR A 126 -2.06 -17.39 4.93
C TYR A 126 -2.12 -18.06 6.31
N SER A 127 -2.95 -17.56 7.22
CA SER A 127 -3.18 -18.20 8.52
C SER A 127 -3.69 -19.63 8.44
N LYS A 128 -4.55 -19.95 7.46
CA LYS A 128 -4.99 -21.33 7.26
C LYS A 128 -3.84 -22.21 6.77
N LEU A 129 -2.99 -21.67 5.89
CA LEU A 129 -1.86 -22.39 5.32
C LEU A 129 -0.76 -22.67 6.34
N THR A 130 -0.45 -21.72 7.22
CA THR A 130 0.63 -21.87 8.21
C THR A 130 0.18 -22.42 9.56
N GLY A 131 -1.13 -22.40 9.84
CA GLY A 131 -1.67 -22.72 11.16
C GLY A 131 -1.43 -21.62 12.21
N GLU A 132 -0.82 -20.50 11.81
CA GLU A 132 -0.55 -19.36 12.69
C GLU A 132 -1.75 -18.42 12.73
N ARG A 133 -2.11 -17.95 13.94
CA ARG A 133 -3.13 -16.90 14.06
C ARG A 133 -2.59 -15.57 13.55
N SER A 134 -3.23 -15.02 12.52
CA SER A 134 -3.03 -13.63 12.09
C SER A 134 -3.28 -12.69 13.26
N ASP A 135 -2.37 -11.75 13.49
CA ASP A 135 -2.56 -10.69 14.48
C ASP A 135 -3.76 -9.84 14.08
N CYS A 136 -4.81 -9.83 14.93
CA CYS A 136 -6.01 -9.03 14.74
C CYS A 136 -5.72 -7.54 14.46
N LEU A 137 -4.66 -6.97 15.03
CA LEU A 137 -4.26 -5.58 14.83
C LEU A 137 -3.74 -5.32 13.42
N SER A 138 -3.08 -6.30 12.81
CA SER A 138 -2.62 -6.22 11.42
C SER A 138 -3.79 -6.22 10.44
N MET A 139 -4.89 -6.90 10.79
CA MET A 139 -6.03 -7.05 9.92
C MET A 139 -6.90 -5.77 9.81
N GLU A 140 -6.80 -4.86 10.77
CA GLU A 140 -7.47 -3.55 10.71
C GLU A 140 -6.69 -2.51 9.88
N LYS A 141 -5.41 -2.78 9.56
CA LYS A 141 -4.56 -1.85 8.81
C LYS A 141 -4.87 -1.91 7.31
N SER A 142 -4.85 -0.76 6.65
CA SER A 142 -4.91 -0.69 5.18
C SER A 142 -3.66 -1.31 4.54
N THR A 143 -3.77 -1.85 3.33
CA THR A 143 -2.63 -2.39 2.57
C THR A 143 -1.46 -1.40 2.44
N SER A 144 -1.72 -0.11 2.16
CA SER A 144 -0.65 0.90 2.08
C SER A 144 0.10 1.07 3.40
N ARG A 145 -0.62 0.96 4.52
CA ARG A 145 -0.04 1.02 5.86
C ARG A 145 0.82 -0.20 6.17
N LEU A 146 0.39 -1.39 5.75
CA LEU A 146 1.17 -2.62 5.91
C LEU A 146 2.44 -2.57 5.07
N LEU A 147 2.35 -2.08 3.82
CA LEU A 147 3.53 -1.87 2.97
C LEU A 147 4.52 -0.87 3.61
N ASP A 148 4.03 0.24 4.16
CA ASP A 148 4.87 1.19 4.90
C ASP A 148 5.60 0.55 6.09
N GLU A 149 4.97 -0.40 6.79
CA GLU A 149 5.59 -1.10 7.92
C GLU A 149 6.60 -2.15 7.44
N ILE A 150 6.28 -2.90 6.38
CA ILE A 150 7.16 -3.90 5.78
C ILE A 150 8.49 -3.28 5.35
N VAL A 151 8.47 -2.10 4.74
CA VAL A 151 9.69 -1.48 4.22
C VAL A 151 10.56 -0.83 5.30
N LEU A 152 10.10 -0.84 6.55
CA LEU A 152 10.94 -0.49 7.71
C LEU A 152 11.75 -1.67 8.23
N ASP A 153 11.45 -2.90 7.78
CA ASP A 153 12.29 -4.05 8.04
C ASP A 153 13.59 -3.95 7.22
N ASP A 154 14.59 -4.75 7.60
CA ASP A 154 15.80 -4.90 6.78
C ASP A 154 15.45 -5.75 5.54
N LEU A 155 15.39 -5.12 4.37
CA LEU A 155 15.13 -5.77 3.08
C LEU A 155 15.91 -5.08 1.97
N ASP A 156 16.29 -5.86 0.97
CA ASP A 156 16.97 -5.44 -0.25
C ASP A 156 16.02 -5.30 -1.45
N ALA A 157 14.83 -5.90 -1.39
CA ALA A 157 13.83 -5.84 -2.44
C ALA A 157 12.40 -6.09 -1.92
N LEU A 158 11.43 -5.36 -2.47
CA LEU A 158 10.00 -5.59 -2.25
C LEU A 158 9.32 -6.06 -3.53
N VAL A 159 8.67 -7.21 -3.44
CA VAL A 159 7.84 -7.76 -4.53
C VAL A 159 6.40 -7.83 -4.08
N ILE A 160 5.51 -7.14 -4.79
CA ILE A 160 4.06 -7.19 -4.55
C ILE A 160 3.47 -8.25 -5.46
N LEU A 161 3.04 -9.37 -4.90
CA LEU A 161 2.34 -10.42 -5.63
C LEU A 161 0.83 -10.14 -5.58
N ASN A 162 0.23 -9.88 -6.74
CA ASN A 162 -1.19 -9.58 -6.86
C ASN A 162 -1.82 -10.43 -7.96
N SER A 163 -3.12 -10.67 -7.84
CA SER A 163 -3.93 -11.26 -8.91
C SER A 163 -5.22 -10.44 -9.04
N GLY A 164 -5.19 -9.46 -9.94
CA GLY A 164 -6.35 -8.69 -10.33
C GLY A 164 -7.33 -9.51 -11.17
N ARG A 165 -8.50 -8.93 -11.42
CA ARG A 165 -9.48 -9.51 -12.35
C ARG A 165 -8.89 -9.53 -13.77
N THR A 166 -8.32 -8.40 -14.15
CA THR A 166 -7.40 -8.23 -15.28
C THR A 166 -6.12 -7.63 -14.77
N SER A 167 -5.00 -7.85 -15.45
CA SER A 167 -3.72 -7.26 -15.05
C SER A 167 -3.77 -5.75 -14.96
N GLN A 168 -4.49 -5.10 -15.86
CA GLN A 168 -4.66 -3.65 -15.83
C GLN A 168 -5.42 -3.17 -14.58
N SER A 169 -6.47 -3.87 -14.16
CA SER A 169 -7.20 -3.54 -12.93
C SER A 169 -6.33 -3.75 -11.67
N GLY A 170 -5.50 -4.81 -11.65
CA GLY A 170 -4.59 -5.10 -10.55
C GLY A 170 -3.44 -4.10 -10.45
N ILE A 171 -2.84 -3.72 -11.59
CA ILE A 171 -1.85 -2.65 -11.69
C ILE A 171 -2.41 -1.35 -11.11
N ILE A 172 -3.62 -0.94 -11.50
CA ILE A 172 -4.24 0.27 -10.97
C ILE A 172 -4.53 0.17 -9.47
N TYR A 173 -4.94 -1.00 -8.97
CA TYR A 173 -5.14 -1.19 -7.54
C TYR A 173 -3.84 -1.03 -6.75
N VAL A 174 -2.75 -1.63 -7.21
CA VAL A 174 -1.44 -1.49 -6.56
C VAL A 174 -0.92 -0.06 -6.69
N ALA A 175 -1.08 0.60 -7.84
CA ALA A 175 -0.75 2.01 -8.01
C ALA A 175 -1.48 2.91 -6.99
N GLN A 176 -2.78 2.64 -6.77
CA GLN A 176 -3.58 3.32 -5.76
C GLN A 176 -3.08 3.05 -4.34
N THR A 177 -2.60 1.85 -4.09
CA THR A 177 -2.06 1.48 -2.79
C THR A 177 -0.72 2.17 -2.54
N LEU A 178 0.20 2.10 -3.49
CA LEU A 178 1.55 2.66 -3.41
C LEU A 178 1.54 4.18 -3.24
N PHE A 179 0.73 4.90 -3.99
CA PHE A 179 0.66 6.35 -3.82
C PHE A 179 0.11 6.78 -2.44
N ASN A 180 -0.69 5.93 -1.79
CA ASN A 180 -1.19 6.18 -0.43
C ASN A 180 -0.21 5.74 0.67
N THR A 181 0.94 5.17 0.31
CA THR A 181 2.03 4.91 1.26
C THR A 181 2.68 6.23 1.65
N LYS A 182 3.28 6.30 2.84
CA LYS A 182 3.93 7.50 3.36
C LYS A 182 5.44 7.39 3.33
N VAL A 183 5.94 6.17 3.53
CA VAL A 183 7.35 5.83 3.52
C VAL A 183 7.74 5.24 2.18
N LEU A 184 7.04 4.20 1.73
CA LEU A 184 7.46 3.44 0.55
C LEU A 184 7.52 4.30 -0.73
N LYS A 185 6.57 5.20 -0.96
CA LYS A 185 6.59 6.12 -2.12
C LYS A 185 7.85 6.98 -2.24
N ASN A 186 8.58 7.16 -1.14
CA ASN A 186 9.79 7.96 -1.06
C ASN A 186 11.07 7.09 -1.05
N MET A 187 10.96 5.77 -1.07
CA MET A 187 12.08 4.83 -1.15
C MET A 187 12.44 4.56 -2.60
N THR A 188 13.14 5.51 -3.23
CA THR A 188 13.54 5.40 -4.64
C THR A 188 14.67 4.41 -4.86
N SER A 189 15.50 4.14 -3.85
CA SER A 189 16.62 3.19 -3.92
C SER A 189 16.18 1.73 -3.76
N LEU A 190 15.18 1.46 -2.93
CA LEU A 190 14.64 0.12 -2.71
C LEU A 190 13.99 -0.40 -4.00
N PRO A 191 14.44 -1.50 -4.62
CA PRO A 191 13.73 -2.13 -5.74
C PRO A 191 12.29 -2.49 -5.37
N VAL A 192 11.33 -1.93 -6.11
CA VAL A 192 9.91 -2.26 -5.95
C VAL A 192 9.35 -2.73 -7.29
N ILE A 193 8.89 -3.97 -7.32
CA ILE A 193 8.15 -4.54 -8.45
C ILE A 193 6.83 -5.14 -7.99
N GLN A 194 5.93 -5.32 -8.95
CA GLN A 194 4.74 -6.14 -8.78
C GLN A 194 4.79 -7.29 -9.78
N VAL A 195 4.39 -8.47 -9.32
CA VAL A 195 4.07 -9.60 -10.20
C VAL A 195 2.56 -9.71 -10.23
N GLU A 196 1.98 -9.41 -11.39
CA GLU A 196 0.54 -9.37 -11.60
C GLU A 196 0.06 -10.63 -12.30
N SER A 197 -0.96 -11.28 -11.72
CA SER A 197 -1.71 -12.36 -12.34
C SER A 197 -0.83 -13.53 -12.82
N LEU A 198 0.20 -13.90 -12.03
CA LEU A 198 1.15 -14.94 -12.40
C LEU A 198 0.45 -16.21 -12.90
N GLY A 199 0.88 -16.72 -14.06
CA GLY A 199 0.28 -17.90 -14.69
C GLY A 199 -0.96 -17.64 -15.54
N LYS A 200 -1.48 -16.40 -15.59
CA LYS A 200 -2.56 -16.00 -16.50
C LYS A 200 -2.01 -15.45 -17.83
N PRO A 201 -2.79 -15.53 -18.93
CA PRO A 201 -2.37 -15.02 -20.24
C PRO A 201 -2.02 -13.53 -20.26
N ASP A 202 -2.66 -12.73 -19.40
CA ASP A 202 -2.43 -11.29 -19.29
C ASP A 202 -1.39 -10.91 -18.21
N SER A 203 -0.66 -11.89 -17.65
CA SER A 203 0.32 -11.66 -16.58
C SER A 203 1.39 -10.64 -16.95
N ALA A 204 1.92 -9.92 -15.95
CA ALA A 204 2.93 -8.90 -16.16
C ALA A 204 3.84 -8.71 -14.94
N VAL A 205 5.09 -8.30 -15.20
CA VAL A 205 5.99 -7.74 -14.18
C VAL A 205 5.93 -6.24 -14.29
N VAL A 206 5.53 -5.56 -13.22
CA VAL A 206 5.30 -4.11 -13.22
C VAL A 206 6.38 -3.45 -12.39
N VAL A 207 7.13 -2.54 -13.00
CA VAL A 207 8.25 -1.83 -12.38
C VAL A 207 7.76 -0.50 -11.81
N TRP A 208 7.90 -0.31 -10.50
CA TRP A 208 7.41 0.88 -9.80
C TRP A 208 8.45 1.98 -9.59
N ASN A 209 9.74 1.65 -9.70
CA ASN A 209 10.85 2.60 -9.64
C ASN A 209 12.07 2.10 -10.44
N ASP A 210 13.06 2.96 -10.64
CA ASP A 210 14.24 2.65 -11.46
C ASP A 210 15.02 1.45 -10.93
N SER A 211 15.18 1.33 -9.60
CA SER A 211 15.81 0.17 -8.96
C SER A 211 15.06 -1.14 -9.24
N GLY A 212 13.73 -1.10 -9.32
CA GLY A 212 12.90 -2.25 -9.65
C GLY A 212 13.12 -2.80 -11.06
N ARG A 213 13.60 -1.98 -12.01
CA ARG A 213 13.90 -2.44 -13.37
C ARG A 213 15.00 -3.49 -13.37
N ARG A 214 16.07 -3.27 -12.59
CA ARG A 214 17.18 -4.21 -12.46
C ARG A 214 16.70 -5.55 -11.90
N LEU A 215 15.87 -5.52 -10.86
CA LEU A 215 15.26 -6.72 -10.29
C LEU A 215 14.39 -7.47 -11.31
N ALA A 216 13.58 -6.76 -12.10
CA ALA A 216 12.77 -7.37 -13.15
C ALA A 216 13.62 -8.03 -14.25
N GLU A 217 14.79 -7.48 -14.57
CA GLU A 217 15.74 -8.06 -15.51
C GLU A 217 16.44 -9.32 -14.99
N GLU A 218 16.61 -9.47 -13.66
CA GLU A 218 17.10 -10.71 -13.04
C GLU A 218 16.07 -11.86 -13.18
N MET A 219 14.79 -11.55 -13.43
CA MET A 219 13.69 -12.52 -13.53
C MET A 219 13.39 -13.01 -14.96
N ARG A 220 14.33 -12.91 -15.91
CA ARG A 220 14.13 -13.24 -17.33
C ARG A 220 13.57 -14.64 -17.62
N GLU A 221 13.69 -15.57 -16.68
CA GLU A 221 13.12 -16.91 -16.79
C GLU A 221 11.57 -16.95 -16.81
N LEU A 222 10.91 -15.87 -16.37
CA LEU A 222 9.47 -15.75 -16.47
C LEU A 222 9.09 -15.08 -17.80
N PRO A 223 8.31 -15.76 -18.67
CA PRO A 223 7.89 -15.23 -19.97
C PRO A 223 6.75 -14.20 -19.80
N MET A 224 6.99 -13.16 -19.01
CA MET A 224 6.04 -12.09 -18.73
C MET A 224 6.55 -10.77 -19.30
N PRO A 225 5.68 -9.94 -19.89
CA PRO A 225 6.05 -8.59 -20.27
C PRO A 225 6.43 -7.75 -19.04
N VAL A 226 7.51 -6.99 -19.16
CA VAL A 226 7.88 -5.97 -18.18
C VAL A 226 7.19 -4.66 -18.56
N VAL A 227 6.36 -4.12 -17.66
CA VAL A 227 5.54 -2.94 -17.87
C VAL A 227 5.95 -1.83 -16.91
N THR A 228 6.05 -0.60 -17.42
CA THR A 228 6.12 0.60 -16.58
C THR A 228 4.75 1.26 -16.62
N PRO A 229 4.03 1.33 -15.48
CA PRO A 229 2.63 1.76 -15.47
C PRO A 229 2.53 3.28 -15.66
N SER A 230 1.46 3.72 -16.36
CA SER A 230 1.13 5.14 -16.44
C SER A 230 0.70 5.67 -15.07
N THR A 231 1.12 6.89 -14.73
CA THR A 231 0.79 7.55 -13.47
C THR A 231 -0.60 8.22 -13.47
N GLU A 232 -1.33 8.20 -14.59
CA GLU A 232 -2.60 8.93 -14.76
C GLU A 232 -3.87 8.19 -14.28
N PHE A 233 -3.79 7.30 -13.30
CA PHE A 233 -4.94 6.48 -12.85
C PHE A 233 -5.86 7.19 -11.82
N ARG A 234 -5.61 8.47 -11.51
CA ARG A 234 -6.34 9.27 -10.50
C ARG A 234 -6.80 10.64 -11.00
N LYS A 235 -7.10 10.79 -12.29
CA LYS A 235 -7.71 12.05 -12.77
C LYS A 235 -9.03 12.28 -12.03
N VAL A 236 -9.02 13.26 -11.13
CA VAL A 236 -10.19 13.76 -10.41
C VAL A 236 -10.52 15.13 -10.96
N THR A 237 -11.75 15.29 -11.45
CA THR A 237 -12.27 16.60 -11.83
C THR A 237 -12.85 17.26 -10.59
N VAL A 238 -12.41 18.48 -10.27
CA VAL A 238 -12.83 19.23 -9.08
C VAL A 238 -13.57 20.48 -9.52
N ASN A 239 -14.85 20.58 -9.14
CA ASN A 239 -15.70 21.74 -9.37
C ASN A 239 -16.26 22.23 -8.03
N GLY A 240 -15.58 23.21 -7.41
CA GLY A 240 -15.91 23.67 -6.06
C GLY A 240 -15.70 22.57 -5.02
N THR A 241 -16.74 22.21 -4.27
CA THR A 241 -16.74 21.12 -3.27
C THR A 241 -16.97 19.74 -3.88
N ARG A 242 -17.27 19.67 -5.19
CA ARG A 242 -17.63 18.44 -5.89
C ARG A 242 -16.41 17.85 -6.57
N GLU A 243 -16.16 16.58 -6.29
CA GLU A 243 -15.10 15.79 -6.91
C GLU A 243 -15.71 14.65 -7.72
N ILE A 244 -15.18 14.42 -8.93
CA ILE A 244 -15.63 13.35 -9.84
C ILE A 244 -14.42 12.53 -10.27
N ARG A 245 -14.49 11.21 -10.09
CA ARG A 245 -13.43 10.29 -10.49
C ARG A 245 -14.00 9.10 -11.27
N GLN A 246 -13.45 8.84 -12.45
CA GLN A 246 -13.77 7.64 -13.22
C GLN A 246 -13.20 6.39 -12.52
N ILE A 247 -14.01 5.33 -12.45
CA ILE A 247 -13.56 4.00 -12.09
C ILE A 247 -12.95 3.36 -13.34
N GLN A 248 -11.66 3.07 -13.30
CA GLN A 248 -10.96 2.42 -14.40
C GLN A 248 -11.30 0.92 -14.41
N TYR A 249 -11.47 0.35 -15.61
CA TYR A 249 -11.80 -1.07 -15.82
C TYR A 249 -13.05 -1.54 -15.05
N ALA A 250 -14.10 -0.70 -15.05
CA ALA A 250 -15.38 -1.08 -14.48
C ALA A 250 -16.10 -2.07 -15.42
N GLU A 251 -16.71 -3.10 -14.84
CA GLU A 251 -17.51 -4.08 -15.57
C GLU A 251 -18.95 -4.08 -15.04
N VAL A 252 -19.91 -4.27 -15.94
CA VAL A 252 -21.34 -4.29 -15.60
C VAL A 252 -21.62 -5.40 -14.59
N GLY A 253 -22.31 -5.05 -13.50
CA GLY A 253 -22.66 -5.97 -12.41
C GLY A 253 -21.62 -6.06 -11.30
N ASP A 254 -20.41 -5.49 -11.47
CA ASP A 254 -19.41 -5.50 -10.41
C ASP A 254 -19.79 -4.61 -9.23
N LEU A 255 -19.48 -5.05 -8.02
CA LEU A 255 -19.57 -4.26 -6.81
C LEU A 255 -18.45 -3.22 -6.76
N ILE A 256 -18.79 -1.99 -6.43
CA ILE A 256 -17.85 -0.88 -6.24
C ILE A 256 -17.41 -0.87 -4.78
N ILE A 257 -16.09 -0.98 -4.57
CA ILE A 257 -15.44 -0.94 -3.28
C ILE A 257 -14.65 0.37 -3.17
N VAL A 258 -14.92 1.15 -2.12
CA VAL A 258 -14.16 2.37 -1.80
C VAL A 258 -13.60 2.24 -0.39
N ASN A 259 -12.27 2.34 -0.25
CA ASN A 259 -11.55 2.17 1.02
C ASN A 259 -11.99 0.91 1.79
N GLY A 260 -12.13 -0.20 1.07
CA GLY A 260 -12.53 -1.50 1.62
C GLY A 260 -14.03 -1.68 1.87
N LYS A 261 -14.88 -0.67 1.65
CA LYS A 261 -16.34 -0.77 1.88
C LYS A 261 -17.10 -0.90 0.56
N LYS A 262 -18.10 -1.78 0.54
CA LYS A 262 -19.07 -1.90 -0.57
C LYS A 262 -19.95 -0.66 -0.61
N VAL A 263 -19.76 0.18 -1.62
CA VAL A 263 -20.49 1.44 -1.76
C VAL A 263 -21.51 1.42 -2.88
N GLY A 264 -21.40 0.54 -3.86
CA GLY A 264 -22.33 0.51 -4.98
C GLY A 264 -22.13 -0.66 -5.93
N GLU A 265 -22.71 -0.54 -7.11
CA GLU A 265 -22.66 -1.51 -8.20
C GLU A 265 -22.52 -0.79 -9.54
N CYS A 266 -21.74 -1.34 -10.46
CA CYS A 266 -21.56 -0.84 -11.81
C CYS A 266 -22.77 -1.24 -12.65
N LEU A 267 -23.44 -0.27 -13.29
CA LEU A 267 -24.54 -0.51 -14.24
C LEU A 267 -24.10 -0.30 -15.69
N SER A 268 -22.86 0.16 -15.89
CA SER A 268 -22.20 0.40 -17.16
C SER A 268 -20.70 0.15 -17.01
N ASP A 269 -19.97 0.15 -18.13
CA ASP A 269 -18.50 0.14 -18.20
C ASP A 269 -17.87 1.52 -17.96
N LYS A 270 -18.67 2.60 -18.05
CA LYS A 270 -18.27 3.99 -17.81
C LYS A 270 -18.86 4.51 -16.51
N VAL A 271 -18.20 4.17 -15.40
CA VAL A 271 -18.66 4.51 -14.05
C VAL A 271 -17.85 5.66 -13.46
N TYR A 272 -18.52 6.62 -12.81
CA TYR A 272 -17.90 7.74 -12.12
C TYR A 272 -18.41 7.85 -10.69
N VAL A 273 -17.50 7.92 -9.73
CA VAL A 273 -17.84 8.23 -8.33
C VAL A 273 -17.87 9.73 -8.16
N VAL A 274 -18.96 10.24 -7.59
CA VAL A 274 -19.15 11.65 -7.31
C VAL A 274 -19.17 11.85 -5.80
N ALA A 275 -18.30 12.71 -5.30
CA ALA A 275 -18.26 13.09 -3.89
C ALA A 275 -18.45 14.59 -3.71
N GLU A 276 -19.08 14.96 -2.61
CA GLU A 276 -19.26 16.35 -2.19
C GLU A 276 -19.12 16.46 -0.68
N GLY A 277 -18.37 17.44 -0.19
CA GLY A 277 -18.16 17.66 1.24
C GLY A 277 -17.61 16.42 1.97
N GLY A 278 -16.76 15.64 1.29
CA GLY A 278 -16.17 14.41 1.83
C GLY A 278 -17.13 13.22 1.93
N SER A 279 -18.25 13.21 1.19
CA SER A 279 -19.18 12.07 1.13
C SER A 279 -19.51 11.70 -0.29
N ILE A 280 -19.66 10.39 -0.56
CA ILE A 280 -20.15 9.92 -1.86
C ILE A 280 -21.63 10.29 -1.97
N VAL A 281 -21.95 11.15 -2.93
CA VAL A 281 -23.32 11.62 -3.17
C VAL A 281 -23.98 10.86 -4.32
N ASP A 282 -23.19 10.40 -5.30
CA ASP A 282 -23.70 9.69 -6.46
C ASP A 282 -22.66 8.76 -7.11
N ILE A 283 -23.13 7.82 -7.92
CA ILE A 283 -22.33 6.99 -8.81
C ILE A 283 -22.96 7.04 -10.20
N MET A 284 -22.42 7.87 -11.10
CA MET A 284 -22.89 7.95 -12.48
C MET A 284 -22.50 6.66 -13.23
N GLY A 285 -23.42 6.12 -14.03
CA GLY A 285 -23.22 4.82 -14.69
C GLY A 285 -23.27 3.63 -13.71
N GLY A 286 -23.72 3.86 -12.47
CA GLY A 286 -23.82 2.84 -11.43
C GLY A 286 -24.97 3.09 -10.46
N ARG A 287 -24.99 2.33 -9.37
CA ARG A 287 -25.96 2.43 -8.29
C ARG A 287 -25.26 2.60 -6.95
N LEU A 288 -25.53 3.72 -6.27
CA LEU A 288 -25.03 3.99 -4.92
C LEU A 288 -25.87 3.25 -3.85
N PHE A 289 -25.20 2.48 -3.00
CA PHE A 289 -25.82 1.82 -1.85
C PHE A 289 -25.92 2.75 -0.64
N ARG A 290 -26.84 2.42 0.28
CA ARG A 290 -27.06 3.17 1.53
C ARG A 290 -25.78 3.28 2.39
N ILE A 291 -24.97 2.22 2.43
CA ILE A 291 -23.69 2.22 3.15
C ILE A 291 -22.71 3.21 2.52
N GLY A 292 -22.70 3.34 1.19
CA GLY A 292 -21.86 4.30 0.46
C GLY A 292 -22.15 5.75 0.83
N ARG A 293 -23.43 6.13 0.98
CA ARG A 293 -23.82 7.49 1.41
C ARG A 293 -23.30 7.87 2.79
N ARG A 294 -23.09 6.89 3.67
CA ARG A 294 -22.57 7.09 5.03
C ARG A 294 -21.05 7.08 5.10
N LEU A 295 -20.37 6.72 4.02
CA LEU A 295 -18.92 6.69 3.98
C LEU A 295 -18.39 8.13 3.94
N LYS A 296 -17.58 8.47 4.95
CA LYS A 296 -16.80 9.71 4.97
C LYS A 296 -15.43 9.46 4.33
N LEU A 297 -15.05 10.40 3.48
CA LEU A 297 -13.84 10.44 2.69
C LEU A 297 -13.16 11.78 2.96
N GLY A 298 -11.83 11.83 2.86
CA GLY A 298 -11.12 13.12 2.73
C GLY A 298 -11.31 13.66 1.31
N SER A 299 -10.76 12.94 0.33
CA SER A 299 -10.88 13.23 -1.11
C SER A 299 -10.95 11.92 -1.92
N LEU A 300 -11.65 11.93 -3.05
CA LEU A 300 -11.61 10.88 -4.08
C LEU A 300 -10.23 10.71 -4.70
N ARG A 301 -9.37 11.74 -4.60
CA ARG A 301 -7.97 11.65 -5.03
C ARG A 301 -7.20 10.62 -4.20
N GLU A 302 -7.49 10.52 -2.91
CA GLU A 302 -6.84 9.59 -1.98
C GLU A 302 -7.60 8.27 -1.83
N ALA A 303 -8.86 8.21 -2.27
CA ALA A 303 -9.67 7.01 -2.17
C ALA A 303 -9.05 5.84 -2.98
N ILE A 304 -8.97 4.67 -2.38
CA ILE A 304 -8.68 3.42 -3.11
C ILE A 304 -10.02 2.89 -3.61
N ILE A 305 -10.20 2.89 -4.92
CA ILE A 305 -11.42 2.45 -5.59
C ILE A 305 -11.09 1.21 -6.43
N LYS A 306 -11.86 0.14 -6.24
CA LYS A 306 -11.81 -1.07 -7.07
C LYS A 306 -13.19 -1.64 -7.30
N THR A 307 -13.31 -2.46 -8.33
CA THR A 307 -14.47 -3.28 -8.63
C THR A 307 -14.19 -4.73 -8.26
N VAL A 308 -15.24 -5.46 -7.87
CA VAL A 308 -15.16 -6.91 -7.64
C VAL A 308 -16.43 -7.58 -8.16
N PRO A 309 -16.33 -8.79 -8.76
CA PRO A 309 -17.50 -9.53 -9.19
C PRO A 309 -18.47 -9.79 -8.02
N LYS A 310 -19.76 -9.59 -8.28
CA LYS A 310 -20.83 -9.79 -7.30
C LYS A 310 -20.96 -11.25 -6.85
N ASP A 311 -20.64 -12.18 -7.76
CA ASP A 311 -20.80 -13.63 -7.59
C ASP A 311 -19.47 -14.38 -7.52
N ALA A 312 -18.53 -13.93 -6.68
CA ALA A 312 -17.26 -14.63 -6.45
C ALA A 312 -17.39 -16.06 -5.86
N LYS A 313 -18.62 -16.56 -5.64
CA LYS A 313 -18.92 -17.96 -5.28
C LYS A 313 -19.30 -18.88 -6.46
N ARG A 314 -19.60 -18.37 -7.66
CA ARG A 314 -20.10 -19.17 -8.80
C ARG A 314 -19.12 -19.37 -9.96
N GLN A 315 -18.00 -18.66 -10.00
CA GLN A 315 -17.02 -18.85 -11.08
C GLN A 315 -16.21 -20.16 -10.99
N LYS A 316 -16.32 -20.92 -9.89
CA LYS A 316 -15.75 -22.29 -9.80
C LYS A 316 -16.50 -23.32 -10.65
N ASP A 317 -17.74 -23.05 -11.02
CA ASP A 317 -18.58 -24.02 -11.77
C ASP A 317 -18.57 -23.78 -13.29
N ARG A 318 -18.03 -22.66 -13.77
CA ARG A 318 -18.00 -22.34 -15.22
C ARG A 318 -16.68 -22.63 -15.92
N SER A 319 -15.66 -23.06 -15.18
CA SER A 319 -14.39 -23.52 -15.73
C SER A 319 -14.34 -25.05 -15.90
N ALA A 320 -15.47 -25.73 -15.65
CA ALA A 320 -15.62 -27.18 -15.71
C ALA A 320 -16.72 -27.62 -16.70
N GLU A 321 -17.14 -26.73 -17.61
CA GLU A 321 -17.97 -27.07 -18.79
C GLU A 321 -17.15 -26.87 -20.08
#